data_AF-A0A7W1DYL1-F1
#
_entry.id   AF-A0A7W1DYL1-F1
#
_cell.length_a   1.000
_cell.length_b   1.000
_cell.length_c   1.000
_cell.angle_alpha   90.00
_cell.angle_beta   90.00
_cell.angle_gamma   90.00
#
_symmetry.space_group_name_H-M   'P 1'
#
loop_
_entity.id
_entity.type
_entity.pdbx_description
1 polymer ?
#
loop_
_entity_poly.entity_id
_entity_poly.type
_entity_poly.pdbx_seq_one_letter_code
_entity_poly.pdbx_strand_id
1 'polypeptide(L)'
;MGHGRVSLREERRPRAQAVARDQALSASPEVDVRVVLFTVAGGQLRVALPRDGDDVRLPRGTLLPNQALDSEARRIVRDTIGFEEQYAEQLYTLSLQEPSGWVLIISYLGLITDSSDGASSRSDLWYPVDRLPKVVAIDRMVIEYALLRLRAKLGYTTIAFHLLRPTFTLSELQATYQAILGRPLDKRNFRRRVVAAGFLEATGDQHREGSHRPALLYRFRAAHDRETYLTPAWSTDA
;
A
#
# COMPACT_ATOMS: atom_id res chain seq x y z
N MET A 1 -20.31 3.08 79.90
CA MET A 1 -20.11 1.89 79.05
C MET A 1 -20.99 2.04 77.82
N GLY A 2 -20.57 2.06 76.56
CA GLY A 2 -19.26 2.16 75.93
C GLY A 2 -19.47 2.81 74.56
N HIS A 3 -18.57 3.73 74.17
CA HIS A 3 -18.55 4.29 72.82
C HIS A 3 -17.77 3.34 71.90
N GLY A 4 -18.48 2.64 71.01
CA GLY A 4 -17.89 1.86 69.93
C GLY A 4 -17.31 2.79 68.86
N ARG A 5 -15.97 2.90 68.81
CA ARG A 5 -15.25 3.50 67.68
C ARG A 5 -15.37 2.57 66.47
N VAL A 6 -16.10 3.00 65.45
CA VAL A 6 -16.05 2.39 64.12
C VAL A 6 -14.69 2.70 63.50
N SER A 7 -13.87 1.67 63.33
CA SER A 7 -12.58 1.74 62.66
C SER A 7 -12.81 1.81 61.15
N LEU A 8 -12.64 3.00 60.58
CA LEU A 8 -12.49 3.18 59.12
C LEU A 8 -11.14 2.55 58.73
N ARG A 9 -11.18 1.31 58.23
CA ARG A 9 -10.09 0.75 57.42
C ARG A 9 -10.10 1.49 56.09
N GLU A 10 -9.31 2.56 56.01
CA GLU A 10 -8.96 3.20 54.74
C GLU A 10 -8.35 2.16 53.79
N GLU A 11 -9.01 2.01 52.65
CA GLU A 11 -8.59 1.24 51.50
C GLU A 11 -7.23 1.72 50.99
N ARG A 12 -6.14 1.11 51.48
CA ARG A 12 -4.79 1.25 50.91
C ARG A 12 -4.65 0.50 49.57
N ARG A 13 -5.48 0.83 48.57
CA ARG A 13 -5.40 0.29 47.20
C ARG A 13 -5.35 1.29 46.01
N PRO A 14 -5.18 2.63 46.14
CA PRO A 14 -5.03 3.49 44.95
C PRO A 14 -3.58 3.68 44.45
N ARG A 15 -2.56 3.58 45.32
CA ARG A 15 -1.17 3.92 44.92
C ARG A 15 -0.49 2.90 44.02
N ALA A 16 -0.69 1.59 44.23
CA ALA A 16 -0.06 0.56 43.40
C ALA A 16 -0.64 0.52 41.98
N GLN A 17 -1.95 0.75 41.81
CA GLN A 17 -2.57 0.87 40.49
C GLN A 17 -2.19 2.17 39.78
N ALA A 18 -2.03 3.29 40.50
CA ALA A 18 -1.55 4.54 39.92
C ALA A 18 -0.09 4.41 39.43
N VAL A 19 0.80 3.80 40.21
CA VAL A 19 2.21 3.57 39.83
C VAL A 19 2.33 2.57 38.66
N ALA A 20 1.53 1.50 38.64
CA ALA A 20 1.50 0.57 37.50
C ALA A 20 0.95 1.24 36.22
N ARG A 21 0.00 2.18 36.37
CA ARG A 21 -0.56 2.96 35.26
C ARG A 21 0.43 4.01 34.75
N ASP A 22 1.19 4.66 35.64
CA ASP A 22 2.30 5.57 35.27
C ASP A 22 3.47 4.83 34.63
N GLN A 23 3.81 3.62 35.09
CA GLN A 23 4.83 2.78 34.46
C GLN A 23 4.37 2.28 33.08
N ALA A 24 3.09 1.95 32.92
CA ALA A 24 2.51 1.64 31.61
C ALA A 24 2.45 2.86 30.68
N LEU A 25 2.30 4.08 31.22
CA LEU A 25 2.38 5.35 30.49
C LEU A 25 3.82 5.75 30.12
N SER A 26 4.83 5.15 30.76
CA SER A 26 6.26 5.43 30.55
C SER A 26 6.95 4.47 29.58
N ALA A 27 6.30 3.37 29.18
CA ALA A 27 6.85 2.46 28.18
C ALA A 27 6.72 3.09 26.79
N SER A 28 7.83 3.25 26.07
CA SER A 28 7.80 3.67 24.67
C SER A 28 7.59 2.45 23.78
N PRO A 29 6.65 2.48 22.82
CA PRO A 29 6.50 1.38 21.88
C PRO A 29 7.70 1.34 20.93
N GLU A 30 8.05 0.14 20.49
CA GLU A 30 8.85 0.00 19.27
C GLU A 30 8.02 0.48 18.09
N VAL A 31 8.59 1.34 17.23
CA VAL A 31 7.89 1.81 16.03
C VAL A 31 8.44 1.10 14.80
N ASP A 32 7.55 0.43 14.11
CA ASP A 32 7.82 -0.45 12.97
C ASP A 32 7.07 0.08 11.74
N VAL A 33 7.79 0.58 10.76
CA VAL A 33 7.22 1.06 9.51
C VAL A 33 7.16 -0.09 8.53
N ARG A 34 5.99 -0.37 7.94
CA ARG A 34 5.80 -1.43 6.94
C ARG A 34 5.22 -0.87 5.66
N VAL A 35 5.68 -1.35 4.51
CA VAL A 35 5.20 -0.89 3.21
C VAL A 35 4.60 -2.05 2.43
N VAL A 36 3.32 -1.96 2.08
CA VAL A 36 2.68 -2.87 1.11
C VAL A 36 2.86 -2.27 -0.27
N LEU A 37 3.71 -2.90 -1.06
CA LEU A 37 4.06 -2.42 -2.39
C LEU A 37 3.41 -3.31 -3.43
N PHE A 38 2.52 -2.75 -4.25
CA PHE A 38 1.86 -3.49 -5.32
C PHE A 38 2.40 -3.12 -6.71
N THR A 39 2.33 -4.08 -7.62
CA THR A 39 2.54 -3.88 -9.05
C THR A 39 1.59 -4.76 -9.86
N VAL A 40 1.39 -4.45 -11.14
CA VAL A 40 0.68 -5.33 -12.08
C VAL A 40 1.68 -5.89 -13.07
N ALA A 41 1.91 -7.20 -12.98
CA ALA A 41 2.85 -7.91 -13.85
C ALA A 41 2.25 -9.26 -14.29
N GLY A 42 2.38 -9.57 -15.59
CA GLY A 42 1.77 -10.76 -16.19
C GLY A 42 0.24 -10.81 -16.05
N GLY A 43 -0.42 -9.64 -16.05
CA GLY A 43 -1.88 -9.52 -15.90
C GLY A 43 -2.43 -9.79 -14.50
N GLN A 44 -1.56 -9.95 -13.49
CA GLN A 44 -1.94 -10.18 -12.09
C GLN A 44 -1.47 -9.04 -11.21
N LEU A 45 -2.27 -8.70 -10.19
CA LEU A 45 -1.80 -7.84 -9.11
C LEU A 45 -0.87 -8.65 -8.21
N ARG A 46 0.33 -8.12 -7.97
CA ARG A 46 1.36 -8.75 -7.15
C ARG A 46 1.78 -7.83 -6.02
N VAL A 47 2.25 -8.41 -4.92
CA VAL A 47 2.80 -7.71 -3.76
C VAL A 47 4.27 -8.11 -3.55
N ALA A 48 5.09 -7.13 -3.16
CA ALA A 48 6.48 -7.35 -2.79
C ALA A 48 6.58 -8.02 -1.41
N LEU A 49 7.28 -9.15 -1.35
CA LEU A 49 7.62 -9.87 -0.12
C LEU A 49 9.09 -10.32 -0.17
N PRO A 50 10.05 -9.43 0.13
CA PRO A 50 11.45 -9.81 0.24
C PRO A 50 11.66 -10.92 1.29
N ARG A 51 12.77 -11.66 1.13
CA ARG A 51 13.22 -12.65 2.10
C ARG A 51 13.69 -11.97 3.39
N ASP A 52 13.30 -12.56 4.51
CA ASP A 52 13.74 -12.18 5.86
C ASP A 52 14.06 -13.48 6.60
N GLY A 53 15.33 -13.88 6.55
CA GLY A 53 15.75 -15.24 6.90
C GLY A 53 15.08 -16.28 6.01
N ASP A 54 14.45 -17.28 6.63
CA ASP A 54 13.72 -18.35 5.92
C ASP A 54 12.29 -17.92 5.50
N ASP A 55 11.77 -16.85 6.10
CA ASP A 55 10.43 -16.33 5.84
C ASP A 55 10.43 -15.28 4.71
N VAL A 56 9.23 -14.87 4.30
CA VAL A 56 9.01 -13.67 3.48
C VAL A 56 8.14 -12.69 4.24
N ARG A 57 8.48 -11.40 4.18
CA ARG A 57 7.89 -10.35 5.02
C ARG A 57 7.62 -9.11 4.21
N LEU A 58 6.73 -8.26 4.71
CA LEU A 58 6.60 -6.92 4.13
C LEU A 58 7.92 -6.14 4.26
N PRO A 59 8.29 -5.32 3.26
CA PRO A 59 9.34 -4.32 3.41
C PRO A 59 9.10 -3.53 4.71
N ARG A 60 10.12 -3.45 5.56
CA ARG A 60 10.00 -2.93 6.92
C ARG A 60 11.25 -2.24 7.42
N GLY A 61 11.10 -1.36 8.40
CA GLY A 61 12.22 -0.71 9.06
C GLY A 61 11.80 0.10 10.28
N THR A 62 12.78 0.42 11.11
CA THR A 62 12.61 1.32 12.26
C THR A 62 12.71 2.78 11.83
N LEU A 63 12.07 3.67 12.59
CA LEU A 63 12.20 5.10 12.36
C LEU A 63 13.60 5.62 12.69
N LEU A 64 14.18 6.38 11.76
CA LEU A 64 15.37 7.18 12.03
C LEU A 64 14.97 8.53 12.66
N PRO A 65 15.75 9.05 13.63
CA PRO A 65 15.49 10.36 14.22
C PRO A 65 15.43 11.47 13.17
N ASN A 66 14.51 12.42 13.36
CA ASN A 66 14.35 13.61 12.51
C ASN A 66 14.01 13.33 11.03
N GLN A 67 13.49 12.15 10.71
CA GLN A 67 13.00 11.81 9.37
C GLN A 67 11.47 11.84 9.33
N ALA A 68 10.92 12.34 8.21
CA ALA A 68 9.49 12.23 7.95
C ALA A 68 9.11 10.76 7.68
N LEU A 69 7.95 10.31 8.15
CA LEU A 69 7.46 8.95 7.95
C LEU A 69 7.41 8.56 6.47
N ASP A 70 6.97 9.49 5.62
CA ASP A 70 6.91 9.31 4.18
C ASP A 70 8.29 9.10 3.58
N SER A 71 9.32 9.79 4.06
CA SER A 71 10.71 9.59 3.61
C SER A 71 11.24 8.22 4.04
N GLU A 72 10.90 7.77 5.24
CA GLU A 72 11.29 6.46 5.74
C GLU A 72 10.61 5.31 4.98
N ALA A 73 9.32 5.44 4.66
CA ALA A 73 8.63 4.45 3.82
C ALA A 73 9.33 4.28 2.45
N ARG A 74 9.71 5.40 1.81
CA ARG A 74 10.45 5.38 0.53
C ARG A 74 11.83 4.78 0.66
N ARG A 75 12.56 5.14 1.73
CA ARG A 75 13.87 4.58 2.03
C ARG A 75 13.78 3.06 2.20
N ILE A 76 12.81 2.56 2.97
CA ILE A 76 12.57 1.12 3.16
C ILE A 76 12.34 0.42 1.81
N VAL A 77 11.53 1.00 0.93
CA VAL A 77 11.29 0.44 -0.42
C VAL A 77 12.58 0.41 -1.23
N ARG A 78 13.33 1.52 -1.26
CA ARG A 78 14.60 1.59 -2.00
C ARG A 78 15.64 0.61 -1.47
N ASP A 79 15.82 0.53 -0.16
CA ASP A 79 16.87 -0.29 0.47
C ASP A 79 16.54 -1.78 0.38
N THR A 80 15.25 -2.14 0.54
CA THR A 80 14.84 -3.56 0.58
C THR A 80 14.51 -4.10 -0.81
N ILE A 81 13.92 -3.26 -1.66
CA ILE A 81 13.35 -3.66 -2.95
C ILE A 81 14.13 -3.03 -4.11
N GLY A 82 14.92 -1.97 -3.94
CA GLY A 82 15.71 -1.41 -5.04
C GLY A 82 14.88 -0.80 -6.16
N PHE A 83 13.64 -0.40 -5.88
CA PHE A 83 12.75 0.29 -6.80
C PHE A 83 12.33 1.64 -6.23
N GLU A 84 11.88 2.53 -7.11
CA GLU A 84 11.20 3.77 -6.75
C GLU A 84 9.71 3.62 -7.05
N GLU A 85 8.88 3.94 -6.06
CA GLU A 85 7.43 3.92 -6.20
C GLU A 85 6.92 5.17 -6.93
N GLN A 86 5.90 4.99 -7.77
CA GLN A 86 5.22 6.11 -8.44
C GLN A 86 4.15 6.74 -7.54
N TYR A 87 3.74 6.01 -6.51
CA TYR A 87 2.75 6.43 -5.53
C TYR A 87 3.06 5.82 -4.17
N ALA A 88 2.92 6.63 -3.12
CA ALA A 88 2.96 6.18 -1.73
C ALA A 88 1.91 6.94 -0.92
N GLU A 89 1.19 6.25 -0.04
CA GLU A 89 0.38 6.88 1.00
C GLU A 89 0.44 6.11 2.31
N GLN A 90 0.27 6.82 3.43
CA GLN A 90 0.04 6.17 4.70
C GLN A 90 -1.33 5.45 4.68
N LEU A 91 -1.34 4.20 5.11
CA LEU A 91 -2.50 3.31 5.06
C LEU A 91 -3.26 3.28 6.39
N TYR A 92 -2.59 2.81 7.45
CA TYR A 92 -3.16 2.69 8.80
C TYR A 92 -2.07 2.52 9.86
N THR A 93 -2.40 2.84 11.12
CA THR A 93 -1.51 2.62 12.26
C THR A 93 -2.13 1.62 13.22
N LEU A 94 -1.36 0.61 13.61
CA LEU A 94 -1.80 -0.46 14.52
C LEU A 94 -0.99 -0.39 15.81
N SER A 95 -1.65 -0.66 16.94
CA SER A 95 -1.01 -0.78 18.25
C SER A 95 -1.23 -2.20 18.77
N LEU A 96 -0.14 -2.95 18.96
CA LEU A 96 -0.19 -4.38 19.25
C LEU A 96 0.76 -4.74 20.39
N GLN A 97 0.35 -5.73 21.19
CA GLN A 97 1.23 -6.39 22.14
C GLN A 97 1.80 -7.65 21.48
N GLU A 98 3.09 -7.62 21.15
CA GLU A 98 3.84 -8.78 20.65
C GLU A 98 4.62 -9.44 21.80
N PRO A 99 5.11 -10.70 21.63
CA PRO A 99 6.00 -11.32 22.61
C PRO A 99 7.27 -10.50 22.91
N SER A 100 7.73 -9.71 21.93
CA SER A 100 8.87 -8.80 22.06
C SER A 100 8.57 -7.51 22.81
N GLY A 101 7.29 -7.14 22.98
CA GLY A 101 6.88 -5.90 23.62
C GLY A 101 5.72 -5.21 22.92
N TRP A 102 5.45 -3.97 23.35
CA TRP A 102 4.44 -3.11 22.71
C TRP A 102 5.02 -2.52 21.42
N VAL A 103 4.32 -2.73 20.29
CA VAL A 103 4.74 -2.26 18.97
C VAL A 103 3.66 -1.39 18.36
N LEU A 104 4.07 -0.25 17.81
CA LEU A 104 3.27 0.56 16.90
C LEU A 104 3.71 0.27 15.46
N ILE A 105 2.80 -0.25 14.64
CA ILE A 105 3.04 -0.47 13.21
C ILE A 105 2.45 0.69 12.43
N ILE A 106 3.27 1.41 11.69
CA ILE A 106 2.82 2.44 10.75
C ILE A 106 2.91 1.85 9.35
N SER A 107 1.76 1.59 8.74
CA SER A 107 1.71 0.94 7.42
C SER A 107 1.52 1.95 6.30
N TYR A 108 2.15 1.66 5.16
CA TYR A 108 2.07 2.41 3.92
C TYR A 108 1.60 1.53 2.77
N LEU A 109 0.91 2.13 1.80
CA LEU A 109 0.58 1.56 0.50
C LEU A 109 1.46 2.23 -0.55
N GLY A 110 2.19 1.44 -1.34
CA GLY A 110 2.98 1.90 -2.47
C GLY A 110 2.57 1.22 -3.77
N LEU A 111 2.74 1.91 -4.91
CA LEU A 111 2.52 1.35 -6.25
C LEU A 111 3.75 1.55 -7.13
N ILE A 112 4.10 0.50 -7.85
CA ILE A 112 5.18 0.51 -8.84
C ILE A 112 4.62 0.10 -10.21
N THR A 113 4.91 0.91 -11.22
CA THR A 113 4.73 0.55 -12.63
C THR A 113 5.76 -0.49 -13.03
N ASP A 114 5.31 -1.62 -13.58
CA ASP A 114 6.20 -2.66 -14.12
C ASP A 114 6.91 -2.14 -15.38
N SER A 115 8.11 -1.57 -15.19
CA SER A 115 9.04 -1.31 -16.28
C SER A 115 9.70 -2.63 -16.71
N SER A 116 10.18 -2.68 -17.95
CA SER A 116 10.73 -3.89 -18.58
C SER A 116 11.88 -4.55 -17.80
N ASP A 117 12.48 -3.85 -16.83
CA ASP A 117 13.58 -4.32 -16.01
C ASP A 117 13.19 -4.66 -14.56
N GLY A 118 11.92 -4.57 -14.17
CA GLY A 118 11.52 -4.48 -12.75
C GLY A 118 10.93 -5.73 -12.10
N ALA A 119 9.61 -5.90 -12.13
CA ALA A 119 8.98 -6.99 -11.38
C ALA A 119 9.22 -8.37 -12.02
N SER A 120 9.39 -8.37 -13.34
CA SER A 120 9.71 -9.57 -14.10
C SER A 120 11.15 -10.06 -13.89
N SER A 121 12.10 -9.17 -13.55
CA SER A 121 13.52 -9.53 -13.35
C SER A 121 13.80 -10.13 -11.98
N ARG A 122 13.01 -9.77 -10.95
CA ARG A 122 13.12 -10.31 -9.58
C ARG A 122 11.85 -11.02 -9.14
N SER A 123 11.52 -12.07 -9.88
CA SER A 123 10.29 -12.85 -9.68
C SER A 123 10.16 -13.49 -8.28
N ASP A 124 11.26 -13.70 -7.58
CA ASP A 124 11.35 -14.24 -6.22
C ASP A 124 10.83 -13.27 -5.14
N LEU A 125 10.71 -11.98 -5.49
CA LEU A 125 10.18 -10.95 -4.62
C LEU A 125 8.67 -10.70 -4.80
N TRP A 126 8.11 -11.01 -5.97
CA TRP A 126 6.75 -10.58 -6.34
C TRP A 126 5.75 -11.74 -6.38
N TYR A 127 4.83 -11.73 -5.41
CA TYR A 127 3.84 -12.80 -5.25
C TYR A 127 2.45 -12.33 -5.69
N PRO A 128 1.70 -13.13 -6.46
CA PRO A 128 0.30 -12.83 -6.74
C PRO A 128 -0.52 -12.69 -5.45
N VAL A 129 -1.32 -11.63 -5.35
CA VAL A 129 -2.10 -11.34 -4.13
C VAL A 129 -3.18 -12.41 -3.84
N ASP A 130 -3.56 -13.18 -4.86
CA ASP A 130 -4.50 -14.30 -4.77
C ASP A 130 -3.82 -15.62 -4.37
N ARG A 131 -2.49 -15.69 -4.40
CA ARG A 131 -1.68 -16.89 -4.14
C ARG A 131 -0.42 -16.51 -3.34
N LEU A 132 -0.64 -15.89 -2.19
CA LEU A 132 0.43 -15.53 -1.26
C LEU A 132 1.10 -16.78 -0.70
N PRO A 133 2.44 -16.75 -0.48
CA PRO A 133 3.12 -17.78 0.28
C PRO A 133 2.70 -17.73 1.75
N LYS A 134 3.26 -18.62 2.58
CA LYS A 134 3.09 -18.50 4.04
C LYS A 134 3.75 -17.19 4.50
N VAL A 135 2.93 -16.29 5.02
CA VAL A 135 3.32 -15.00 5.58
C VAL A 135 2.84 -14.94 7.02
N VAL A 136 3.53 -14.18 7.86
CA VAL A 136 3.11 -13.97 9.26
C VAL A 136 1.73 -13.30 9.31
N ALA A 137 0.94 -13.61 10.33
CA ALA A 137 -0.46 -13.18 10.43
C ALA A 137 -0.62 -11.66 10.35
N ILE A 138 0.29 -10.92 10.98
CA ILE A 138 0.25 -9.46 10.99
C ILE A 138 0.52 -8.85 9.60
N ASP A 139 1.47 -9.39 8.83
CA ASP A 139 1.75 -8.92 7.47
C ASP A 139 0.58 -9.25 6.55
N ARG A 140 0.00 -10.45 6.68
CA ARG A 140 -1.22 -10.84 5.95
C ARG A 140 -2.36 -9.85 6.18
N MET A 141 -2.60 -9.48 7.44
CA MET A 141 -3.65 -8.51 7.80
C MET A 141 -3.41 -7.15 7.14
N VAL A 142 -2.17 -6.65 7.17
CA VAL A 142 -1.81 -5.36 6.55
C VAL A 142 -1.96 -5.43 5.02
N ILE A 143 -1.57 -6.53 4.38
CA ILE A 143 -1.73 -6.75 2.92
C ILE A 143 -3.21 -6.78 2.53
N GLU A 144 -4.03 -7.54 3.27
CA GLU A 144 -5.46 -7.66 3.00
C GLU A 144 -6.18 -6.31 3.14
N TYR A 145 -5.81 -5.52 4.15
CA TYR A 145 -6.33 -4.17 4.32
C TYR A 145 -5.86 -3.22 3.21
N ALA A 146 -4.60 -3.28 2.80
CA ALA A 146 -4.07 -2.51 1.68
C ALA A 146 -4.79 -2.84 0.36
N LEU A 147 -5.08 -4.12 0.11
CA LEU A 147 -5.81 -4.57 -1.07
C LEU A 147 -7.26 -4.06 -1.06
N LEU A 148 -7.93 -4.11 0.10
CA LEU A 148 -9.27 -3.55 0.28
C LEU A 148 -9.27 -2.04 -0.05
N ARG A 149 -8.30 -1.30 0.48
CA ARG A 149 -8.17 0.15 0.26
C ARG A 149 -7.86 0.50 -1.19
N LEU A 150 -6.94 -0.22 -1.83
CA LEU A 150 -6.63 -0.04 -3.25
C LEU A 150 -7.86 -0.28 -4.13
N ARG A 151 -8.61 -1.36 -3.89
CA ARG A 151 -9.84 -1.68 -4.64
C ARG A 151 -10.93 -0.63 -4.46
N ALA A 152 -11.13 -0.13 -3.23
CA ALA A 152 -12.11 0.92 -2.97
C ALA A 152 -11.79 2.19 -3.78
N LYS A 153 -10.52 2.58 -3.82
CA LYS A 153 -10.06 3.79 -4.53
C LYS A 153 -10.33 3.78 -6.03
N LEU A 154 -10.34 2.62 -6.69
CA LEU A 154 -10.67 2.52 -8.12
C LEU A 154 -12.04 3.09 -8.50
N GLY A 155 -12.97 3.19 -7.54
CA GLY A 155 -14.30 3.72 -7.79
C GLY A 155 -14.35 5.24 -7.97
N TYR A 156 -13.35 5.96 -7.44
CA TYR A 156 -13.44 7.42 -7.28
C TYR A 156 -12.09 8.15 -7.44
N THR A 157 -11.00 7.45 -7.75
CA THR A 157 -9.69 8.06 -7.99
C THR A 157 -9.03 7.55 -9.26
N THR A 158 -7.95 8.23 -9.64
CA THR A 158 -7.05 7.97 -10.76
C THR A 158 -5.88 7.04 -10.37
N ILE A 159 -5.95 6.39 -9.19
CA ILE A 159 -4.83 5.64 -8.60
C ILE A 159 -4.26 4.53 -9.51
N ALA A 160 -5.09 3.95 -10.38
CA ALA A 160 -4.67 2.89 -11.30
C ALA A 160 -3.60 3.35 -12.32
N PHE A 161 -3.49 4.65 -12.61
CA PHE A 161 -2.50 5.16 -13.56
C PHE A 161 -1.06 5.06 -13.03
N HIS A 162 -0.87 4.99 -11.71
CA HIS A 162 0.44 4.74 -11.10
C HIS A 162 0.96 3.31 -11.27
N LEU A 163 0.16 2.42 -11.86
CA LEU A 163 0.54 1.06 -12.23
C LEU A 163 0.73 0.91 -13.75
N LEU A 164 0.58 2.01 -14.50
CA LEU A 164 0.70 2.03 -15.95
C LEU A 164 1.93 2.83 -16.38
N ARG A 165 2.41 2.51 -17.57
CA ARG A 165 3.43 3.31 -18.28
C ARG A 165 2.84 4.67 -18.68
N PRO A 166 3.67 5.66 -19.07
CA PRO A 166 3.17 6.97 -19.47
C PRO A 166 2.18 6.93 -20.66
N THR A 167 2.37 5.96 -21.55
CA THR A 167 1.43 5.65 -22.63
C THR A 167 0.96 4.21 -22.53
N PHE A 168 -0.32 4.00 -22.81
CA PHE A 168 -0.96 2.69 -22.69
C PHE A 168 -2.17 2.59 -23.62
N THR A 169 -2.54 1.36 -23.95
CA THR A 169 -3.77 1.02 -24.66
C THR A 169 -4.96 0.92 -23.69
N LEU A 170 -6.19 1.06 -24.21
CA LEU A 170 -7.40 0.80 -23.40
C LEU A 170 -7.48 -0.64 -22.89
N SER A 171 -6.85 -1.59 -23.59
CA SER A 171 -6.80 -2.99 -23.16
C SER A 171 -5.89 -3.17 -21.95
N GLU A 172 -4.73 -2.51 -21.92
CA GLU A 172 -3.82 -2.51 -20.77
C GLU A 172 -4.47 -1.83 -19.56
N LEU A 173 -5.10 -0.66 -19.75
CA LEU A 173 -5.85 0.00 -18.69
C LEU A 173 -6.96 -0.92 -18.14
N GLN A 174 -7.70 -1.61 -19.00
CA GLN A 174 -8.72 -2.58 -18.56
C GLN A 174 -8.08 -3.75 -17.80
N ALA A 175 -6.97 -4.30 -18.29
CA ALA A 175 -6.26 -5.39 -17.64
C ALA A 175 -5.77 -5.00 -16.24
N THR A 176 -5.22 -3.79 -16.07
CA THR A 176 -4.81 -3.25 -14.76
C THR A 176 -5.99 -3.16 -13.80
N TYR A 177 -7.14 -2.65 -14.24
CA TYR A 177 -8.35 -2.61 -13.40
C TYR A 177 -8.82 -4.02 -13.00
N GLN A 178 -8.84 -4.96 -13.95
CA GLN A 178 -9.23 -6.35 -13.68
C GLN A 178 -8.27 -7.03 -12.70
N ALA A 179 -6.96 -6.81 -12.85
CA ALA A 179 -5.92 -7.35 -11.98
C ALA A 179 -6.12 -6.88 -10.53
N ILE A 180 -6.38 -5.58 -10.34
CA ILE A 180 -6.63 -5.02 -9.01
C ILE A 180 -7.95 -5.53 -8.42
N LEU A 181 -9.02 -5.54 -9.23
CA LEU A 181 -10.34 -5.99 -8.79
C LEU A 181 -10.43 -7.51 -8.56
N GLY A 182 -9.52 -8.30 -9.15
CA GLY A 182 -9.55 -9.75 -9.11
C GLY A 182 -10.73 -10.37 -9.87
N ARG A 183 -11.29 -9.65 -10.86
CA ARG A 183 -12.43 -10.13 -11.65
C ARG A 183 -12.44 -9.52 -13.06
N PRO A 184 -13.01 -10.21 -14.07
CA PRO A 184 -13.14 -9.66 -15.41
C PRO A 184 -14.11 -8.47 -15.43
N LEU A 185 -13.88 -7.57 -16.39
CA LEU A 185 -14.74 -6.42 -16.69
C LEU A 185 -15.29 -6.54 -18.11
N ASP A 186 -16.54 -6.15 -18.29
CA ASP A 186 -17.12 -6.07 -19.63
C ASP A 186 -16.43 -4.95 -20.43
N LYS A 187 -15.93 -5.32 -21.62
CA LYS A 187 -15.14 -4.44 -22.49
C LYS A 187 -15.93 -3.20 -22.93
N ARG A 188 -17.21 -3.35 -23.26
CA ARG A 188 -18.04 -2.25 -23.77
C ARG A 188 -18.36 -1.25 -22.67
N ASN A 189 -18.77 -1.75 -21.50
CA ASN A 189 -19.06 -0.94 -20.33
C ASN A 189 -17.82 -0.21 -19.81
N PHE A 190 -16.67 -0.91 -19.76
CA PHE A 190 -15.42 -0.30 -19.36
C PHE A 190 -15.04 0.87 -20.26
N ARG A 191 -15.02 0.65 -21.58
CA ARG A 191 -14.71 1.71 -22.56
C ARG A 191 -15.65 2.90 -22.44
N ARG A 192 -16.96 2.64 -22.34
CA ARG A 192 -17.96 3.71 -22.17
C ARG A 192 -17.69 4.53 -20.91
N ARG A 193 -17.41 3.87 -19.78
CA ARG A 193 -17.12 4.54 -18.50
C ARG A 193 -15.84 5.38 -18.57
N VAL A 194 -14.76 4.82 -19.12
CA VAL A 194 -13.46 5.49 -19.23
C VAL A 194 -13.55 6.72 -20.15
N VAL A 195 -14.23 6.61 -21.29
CA VAL A 195 -14.44 7.76 -22.20
C VAL A 195 -15.30 8.84 -21.54
N ALA A 196 -16.38 8.43 -20.86
CA ALA A 196 -17.25 9.38 -20.14
C ALA A 196 -16.53 10.12 -19.00
N ALA A 197 -15.50 9.50 -18.42
CA ALA A 197 -14.74 10.09 -17.33
C ALA A 197 -13.72 11.16 -17.78
N GLY A 198 -13.48 11.34 -19.09
CA GLY A 198 -12.77 12.53 -19.62
C GLY A 198 -11.29 12.68 -19.27
N PHE A 199 -10.69 11.71 -18.56
CA PHE A 199 -9.30 11.78 -18.08
C PHE A 199 -8.26 11.18 -19.05
N LEU A 200 -8.65 10.78 -20.26
CA LEU A 200 -7.75 10.23 -21.27
C LEU A 200 -7.64 11.16 -22.49
N GLU A 201 -6.46 11.16 -23.08
CA GLU A 201 -6.20 11.75 -24.39
C GLU A 201 -5.48 10.75 -25.31
N ALA A 202 -5.84 10.75 -26.59
CA ALA A 202 -5.18 9.92 -27.58
C ALA A 202 -3.83 10.56 -27.97
N THR A 203 -2.77 9.77 -28.06
CA THR A 203 -1.44 10.29 -28.47
C THR A 203 -1.31 10.43 -29.99
N GLY A 204 -2.18 9.76 -30.75
CA GLY A 204 -2.06 9.63 -32.20
C GLY A 204 -1.25 8.40 -32.62
N ASP A 205 -0.48 7.82 -31.70
CA ASP A 205 0.33 6.63 -31.95
C ASP A 205 -0.48 5.33 -31.84
N GLN A 206 0.09 4.28 -32.40
CA GLN A 206 -0.47 2.94 -32.34
C GLN A 206 0.60 1.95 -31.88
N HIS A 207 0.20 1.04 -31.01
CA HIS A 207 1.01 -0.10 -30.60
C HIS A 207 0.52 -1.36 -31.31
N ARG A 208 1.45 -2.12 -31.90
CA ARG A 208 1.15 -3.38 -32.56
C ARG A 208 1.83 -4.52 -31.83
N GLU A 209 1.02 -5.36 -31.21
CA GLU A 209 1.48 -6.62 -30.61
C GLU A 209 0.97 -7.79 -31.46
N GLY A 210 1.90 -8.51 -32.07
CA GLY A 210 1.59 -9.63 -32.98
C GLY A 210 0.84 -9.22 -34.25
N SER A 211 0.04 -10.16 -34.79
CA SER A 211 -0.59 -10.02 -36.11
C SER A 211 -1.94 -9.26 -36.12
N HIS A 212 -2.40 -8.78 -34.96
CA HIS A 212 -3.69 -8.11 -34.82
C HIS A 212 -3.67 -6.65 -35.28
N ARG A 213 -4.86 -6.04 -35.39
CA ARG A 213 -5.02 -4.61 -35.67
C ARG A 213 -4.29 -3.80 -34.59
N PRO A 214 -3.46 -2.81 -34.95
CA PRO A 214 -2.79 -1.96 -33.99
C PRO A 214 -3.78 -1.27 -33.04
N ALA A 215 -3.42 -1.22 -31.76
CA ALA A 215 -4.20 -0.56 -30.72
C ALA A 215 -3.77 0.91 -30.59
N LEU A 216 -4.74 1.82 -30.45
CA LEU A 216 -4.45 3.23 -30.18
C LEU A 216 -3.81 3.39 -28.80
N LEU A 217 -2.80 4.27 -28.73
CA LEU A 217 -2.17 4.68 -27.49
C LEU A 217 -2.86 5.91 -26.90
N TYR A 218 -2.96 5.91 -25.59
CA TYR A 218 -3.55 6.96 -24.77
C TYR A 218 -2.57 7.38 -23.67
N ARG A 219 -2.77 8.59 -23.17
CA ARG A 219 -2.09 9.16 -22.00
C ARG A 219 -3.14 9.65 -21.00
N PHE A 220 -2.78 9.65 -19.72
CA PHE A 220 -3.57 10.29 -18.68
C PHE A 220 -3.50 11.83 -18.80
N ARG A 221 -4.65 12.50 -18.74
CA ARG A 221 -4.75 13.96 -18.81
C ARG A 221 -4.68 14.57 -17.40
N ALA A 222 -3.49 15.02 -17.00
CA ALA A 222 -3.23 15.59 -15.67
C ALA A 222 -4.13 16.80 -15.31
N ALA A 223 -4.55 17.59 -16.30
CA ALA A 223 -5.45 18.74 -16.07
C ALA A 223 -6.83 18.37 -15.47
N HIS A 224 -7.20 17.08 -15.48
CA HIS A 224 -8.43 16.58 -14.86
C HIS A 224 -8.27 16.36 -13.33
N ASP A 225 -7.05 16.34 -12.81
CA ASP A 225 -6.72 16.02 -11.42
C ASP A 225 -5.71 17.05 -10.89
N ARG A 226 -6.13 18.32 -10.84
CA ARG A 226 -5.25 19.48 -10.54
C ARG A 226 -4.82 19.59 -9.07
N GLU A 227 -5.38 18.79 -8.17
CA GLU A 227 -5.25 19.03 -6.73
C GLU A 227 -4.57 17.92 -5.93
N THR A 228 -3.99 16.87 -6.53
CA THR A 228 -3.71 15.68 -5.70
C THR A 228 -2.43 14.93 -6.01
N TYR A 229 -1.80 14.44 -4.94
CA TYR A 229 -0.83 13.34 -4.87
C TYR A 229 -1.28 12.04 -5.58
N LEU A 230 -2.46 12.04 -6.21
CA LEU A 230 -3.02 10.98 -7.04
C LEU A 230 -2.71 11.17 -8.53
N THR A 231 -2.15 12.31 -8.94
CA THR A 231 -1.65 12.52 -10.30
C THR A 231 -0.28 11.86 -10.44
N PRO A 232 -0.07 10.93 -11.39
CA PRO A 232 1.24 10.34 -11.62
C PRO A 232 2.27 11.39 -12.01
N ALA A 233 3.46 11.35 -11.41
CA ALA A 233 4.52 12.34 -11.65
C ALA A 233 4.86 12.48 -13.14
N TRP A 234 4.86 11.36 -13.89
CA TRP A 234 5.14 11.36 -15.33
C TRP A 234 4.07 12.06 -16.19
N SER A 235 2.89 12.37 -15.64
CA SER A 235 1.78 12.93 -16.40
C SER A 235 1.81 14.46 -16.52
N THR A 236 2.64 15.14 -15.73
CA THR A 236 2.77 16.61 -15.72
C THR A 236 3.88 17.14 -16.63
N ASP A 237 4.76 16.29 -17.14
CA ASP A 237 5.96 16.69 -17.91
C ASP A 237 5.67 16.90 -19.42
N ALA A 238 4.50 17.46 -19.76
CA ALA A 238 4.01 17.64 -21.14
C ALA A 238 4.08 19.08 -21.65
#